data_AF-A0A382ZXL9-F1
#
_entry.id   AF-A0A382ZXL9-F1
#
_cell.length_a   1.000
_cell.length_b   1.000
_cell.length_c   1.000
_cell.angle_alpha   90.00
_cell.angle_beta   90.00
_cell.angle_gamma   90.00
#
_symmetry.space_group_name_H-M   'P 1'
#
loop_
_entity.id
_entity.type
_entity.pdbx_description
1 polymer ?
#
loop_
_entity_poly.entity_id
_entity_poly.type
_entity_poly.pdbx_seq_one_letter_code
_entity_poly.pdbx_strand_id
1 'polypeptide(L)' 'MKKLSRTRIQNFLDCPRCFYLEENMNLKRTSMPPFLINSAVDTLLKKEFDHYRALQQPHPYMEEIGL' A
#
# COMPACT_ATOMS: atom_id res chain seq x y z
N MET A 1 15.76 5.09 -14.55
CA MET A 1 14.54 4.26 -14.75
C MET A 1 13.43 4.79 -13.86
N LYS A 2 12.32 5.30 -14.41
CA LYS A 2 11.20 5.82 -13.59
C LYS A 2 10.56 4.66 -12.81
N LYS A 3 10.41 4.78 -11.49
CA LYS A 3 9.72 3.77 -10.66
C LYS A 3 8.22 3.78 -11.00
N LEU A 4 7.77 2.72 -11.67
CA LEU A 4 6.38 2.56 -12.09
C LEU A 4 5.64 1.74 -11.02
N SER A 5 4.63 2.34 -10.39
CA SER A 5 3.74 1.63 -9.47
C SER A 5 2.47 1.19 -10.18
N ARG A 6 1.74 0.22 -9.61
CA ARG A 6 0.43 -0.21 -10.11
C ARG A 6 -0.52 0.97 -10.35
N THR A 7 -0.59 1.91 -9.40
CA THR A 7 -1.44 3.12 -9.52
C THR A 7 -1.05 4.01 -10.69
N ARG A 8 0.25 4.12 -11.00
CA ARG A 8 0.73 4.91 -12.15
C ARG A 8 0.35 4.27 -13.48
N ILE A 9 0.39 2.93 -13.56
CA ILE A 9 -0.08 2.19 -14.73
C ILE A 9 -1.59 2.43 -14.91
N GLN A 10 -2.36 2.30 -13.83
CA GLN A 10 -3.79 2.58 -13.86
C GLN A 10 -4.07 4.01 -14.35
N ASN A 11 -3.34 5.02 -13.85
CA ASN A 11 -3.50 6.40 -14.30
C ASN A 11 -3.21 6.57 -15.81
N PHE A 12 -2.21 5.88 -16.35
CA PHE A 12 -1.95 5.89 -17.78
C PHE A 12 -3.09 5.26 -18.59
N LEU A 13 -3.62 4.13 -18.12
CA LEU A 13 -4.77 3.45 -18.75
C LEU A 13 -6.04 4.31 -18.68
N ASP A 14 -6.28 5.00 -17.56
CA ASP A 14 -7.44 5.87 -17.36
C ASP A 14 -7.34 7.16 -18.19
N CYS A 15 -6.15 7.76 -18.27
CA CYS A 15 -5.90 8.99 -19.01
C CYS A 15 -4.40 9.17 -19.34
N PRO A 16 -3.96 8.84 -20.57
CA PRO A 16 -2.56 9.02 -20.99
C PRO A 16 -2.06 10.47 -20.88
N ARG A 17 -2.93 11.44 -21.19
CA ARG A 17 -2.62 12.88 -21.06
C ARG A 17 -2.33 13.25 -19.61
N CYS A 18 -3.14 12.76 -18.68
CA CYS A 18 -3.04 13.10 -17.27
C CYS A 18 -1.81 12.46 -16.65
N PHE A 19 -1.51 11.22 -17.02
CA PHE A 19 -0.24 10.57 -16.71
C PHE A 19 0.95 11.41 -17.22
N TYR A 20 0.92 11.90 -18.47
CA TYR A 20 2.00 12.74 -18.99
C TYR A 20 2.18 14.05 -18.18
N LEU A 21 1.08 14.72 -17.83
CA LEU A 21 1.09 15.93 -17.02
C LEU A 21 1.68 15.68 -15.62
N GLU A 22 1.32 14.57 -14.97
CA GLU A 22 1.86 14.18 -13.67
C GLU A 22 3.35 13.80 -13.76
N GLU A 23 3.73 12.99 -14.75
CA GLU A 23 5.07 12.40 -14.86
C GLU A 23 6.14 13.34 -15.42
N ASN A 24 5.75 14.32 -16.24
CA ASN A 24 6.70 15.19 -16.93
C ASN A 24 6.50 16.67 -16.56
N MET A 25 5.30 17.09 -16.18
CA MET A 25 5.02 18.48 -15.78
C MET A 25 4.79 18.64 -14.27
N ASN A 26 4.92 17.58 -13.47
CA ASN A 26 4.69 17.56 -12.01
C ASN A 26 3.31 18.12 -11.59
N LEU A 27 2.33 18.13 -12.50
CA LEU A 27 0.99 18.62 -12.22
C LEU A 27 0.15 17.48 -11.65
N LYS A 28 0.15 17.39 -10.31
CA LYS A 28 -0.53 16.33 -9.57
C LYS A 28 -2.03 16.58 -9.50
N ARG A 29 -2.81 15.52 -9.69
CA ARG A 29 -4.24 15.54 -9.40
C ARG A 29 -4.49 15.71 -7.90
N THR A 30 -5.58 16.40 -7.55
CA THR A 30 -6.07 16.45 -6.17
C THR A 30 -6.44 15.04 -5.71
N SER A 31 -5.78 14.54 -4.68
CA SER A 31 -6.04 13.21 -4.13
C SER A 31 -7.05 13.28 -2.98
N MET A 32 -7.71 12.15 -2.72
CA MET A 32 -8.47 11.96 -1.48
C MET A 32 -7.55 11.99 -0.26
N PRO A 33 -8.08 12.32 0.93
CA PRO A 33 -7.36 12.17 2.19
C PRO A 33 -6.84 10.73 2.36
N PRO A 34 -5.69 10.54 3.03
CA PRO A 34 -5.13 9.22 3.25
C PRO A 34 -5.99 8.38 4.19
N PHE A 35 -5.97 7.05 4.01
CA PHE A 35 -6.66 6.10 4.87
C PHE A 35 -5.89 5.83 6.16
N LEU A 36 -5.80 6.83 7.04
CA LEU A 36 -4.95 6.80 8.23
C LEU A 36 -5.24 5.61 9.17
N ILE A 37 -6.52 5.29 9.40
CA ILE A 37 -6.91 4.17 10.27
C ILE A 37 -6.41 2.84 9.70
N ASN A 38 -6.64 2.60 8.41
CA ASN A 38 -6.21 1.36 7.75
C ASN A 38 -4.68 1.22 7.79
N SER A 39 -3.95 2.31 7.53
CA SER A 39 -2.49 2.31 7.61
C SER A 39 -1.96 2.08 9.04
N ALA A 40 -2.64 2.61 10.05
CA ALA A 40 -2.28 2.39 11.45
C ALA A 40 -2.50 0.93 11.88
N VAL A 41 -3.64 0.35 11.49
CA VAL A 41 -3.96 -1.06 11.76
C VAL A 41 -2.97 -1.99 11.05
N ASP A 42 -2.67 -1.77 9.78
CA ASP A 42 -1.67 -2.55 9.02
C ASP A 42 -0.29 -2.48 9.69
N THR A 43 0.11 -1.28 10.12
CA THR A 43 1.40 -1.09 10.83
C THR A 43 1.44 -1.85 12.16
N LEU A 44 0.34 -1.83 12.92
CA LEU A 44 0.24 -2.53 14.19
C LEU A 44 0.32 -4.05 13.99
N LEU A 45 -0.52 -4.59 13.10
CA LEU A 45 -0.56 -6.00 12.77
C LEU A 45 0.81 -6.48 12.27
N LYS A 46 1.45 -5.72 11.38
CA LYS A 46 2.77 -6.06 10.87
C LYS A 46 3.78 -6.22 12.01
N LYS A 47 3.81 -5.30 12.98
CA LYS A 47 4.71 -5.39 14.14
C LYS A 47 4.45 -6.65 14.97
N GLU A 48 3.18 -6.97 15.18
CA GLU A 48 2.75 -8.16 15.92
C GLU A 48 3.17 -9.44 15.20
N PHE A 49 2.85 -9.57 13.91
CA PHE A 49 3.27 -10.71 13.10
C PHE A 49 4.80 -10.82 12.98
N ASP A 50 5.51 -9.69 12.87
CA ASP A 50 6.96 -9.68 12.81
C ASP A 50 7.60 -10.19 14.12
N HIS A 51 6.97 -9.93 15.27
CA HIS A 51 7.39 -10.47 16.56
C HIS A 51 7.24 -11.99 16.62
N TYR A 52 6.05 -12.53 16.31
CA TYR A 52 5.81 -13.97 16.30
C TYR A 52 6.65 -14.70 15.24
N ARG A 53 6.85 -14.08 14.08
CA ARG A 53 7.74 -14.59 13.02
C ARG A 53 9.19 -14.71 13.48
N ALA A 54 9.69 -13.77 14.30
CA ALA A 54 11.03 -13.86 14.88
C ALA A 54 11.15 -14.99 15.90
N LEU A 55 10.07 -15.29 16.62
CA LEU A 55 9.98 -16.41 17.55
C LEU A 55 9.75 -17.77 16.86
N GLN A 56 9.52 -17.78 15.55
CA GLN A 56 9.09 -18.95 14.78
C GLN A 56 7.83 -19.62 15.35
N GLN A 57 6.94 -18.82 15.92
CA GLN A 57 5.66 -19.27 16.46
C GLN A 57 4.52 -18.74 15.59
N PRO A 58 3.44 -19.51 15.41
CA PRO A 58 2.22 -19.00 14.80
C PRO A 58 1.65 -17.86 15.66
N HIS A 59 0.99 -16.91 15.00
CA HIS A 59 0.29 -15.84 15.70
C HIS A 59 -0.98 -16.41 16.35
N PRO A 60 -1.37 -16.01 17.58
CA PRO A 60 -2.55 -16.57 18.27
C PRO A 60 -3.84 -16.53 17.43
N TYR A 61 -4.04 -15.44 16.69
CA TYR A 61 -5.16 -15.31 15.75
C TYR A 61 -5.19 -16.41 14.67
N MET A 62 -4.04 -16.85 14.18
CA MET A 62 -3.96 -17.94 13.18
C MET A 62 -4.40 -19.26 13.82
N GLU A 63 -3.93 -19.54 15.03
CA GLU A 63 -4.32 -20.75 15.77
C GLU A 63 -5.83 -20.77 16.07
N GLU A 64 -6.42 -19.64 16.45
CA GLU A 64 -7.85 -19.51 16.75
C GLU A 64 -8.74 -19.85 15.55
N ILE A 65 -8.33 -19.43 14.34
CA ILE A 65 -9.08 -19.67 13.10
C ILE A 65 -8.65 -20.95 12.36
N GLY A 66 -7.72 -21.72 12.92
CA GLY A 66 -7.25 -23.00 12.36
C GLY A 66 -6.30 -22.86 11.16
N LEU A 67 -5.47 -21.82 11.12
CA LEU A 67 -4.43 -21.57 10.11
C LEU A 67 -3.02 -21.82 10.63
#